data_AF-D2R2V3-F1
#
_entry.id   AF-D2R2V3-F1
#
_cell.length_a   1.000
_cell.length_b   1.000
_cell.length_c   1.000
_cell.angle_alpha   90.00
_cell.angle_beta   90.00
_cell.angle_gamma   90.00
#
_symmetry.space_group_name_H-M   'P 1'
#
loop_
_entity.id
_entity.type
_entity.pdbx_description
1 polymer ?
#
loop_
_entity_poly.entity_id
_entity_poly.type
_entity_poly.pdbx_seq_one_letter_code
_entity_poly.pdbx_strand_id
1 'polypeptide(L)'
;MPGKIEGTIVAFSSDGNLVSDIPNSSLAGAPRGENVLIACDEHETIGLFEPGHGQPDMTLLALLGESGFLELTIVSDSAKIMLGVSRGTPIVVKW
;
A
#
# COMPACT_ATOMS: atom_id res chain seq x y z
N MET A 1 -12.37 -18.19 -1.66
CA MET A 1 -12.16 -18.04 -0.21
C MET A 1 -11.63 -16.64 0.02
N PRO A 2 -12.13 -15.92 1.04
CA PRO A 2 -11.53 -14.65 1.40
C PRO A 2 -10.08 -14.88 1.87
N GLY A 3 -9.16 -14.04 1.41
CA GLY A 3 -7.74 -14.04 1.75
C GLY A 3 -7.39 -12.84 2.64
N LYS A 4 -6.40 -13.02 3.50
CA LYS A 4 -5.88 -11.96 4.37
C LYS A 4 -4.37 -12.07 4.47
N ILE A 5 -3.67 -10.95 4.33
CA ILE A 5 -2.24 -10.82 4.63
C ILE A 5 -2.07 -9.68 5.62
N GLU A 6 -1.23 -9.89 6.63
CA GLU A 6 -0.88 -8.89 7.64
C GLU A 6 0.61 -8.62 7.57
N GLY A 7 0.97 -7.36 7.79
CA GLY A 7 2.35 -6.90 7.82
C GLY A 7 2.49 -5.64 8.63
N THR A 8 3.65 -5.00 8.50
CA THR A 8 4.00 -3.76 9.19
C THR A 8 4.75 -2.80 8.28
N ILE A 9 4.61 -1.50 8.52
CA ILE A 9 5.44 -0.49 7.85
C ILE A 9 6.86 -0.56 8.39
N VAL A 10 7.85 -0.86 7.55
CA VAL A 10 9.25 -1.05 7.94
C VAL A 10 10.17 0.07 7.47
N ALA A 11 9.81 0.75 6.39
CA ALA A 11 10.62 1.82 5.82
C ALA A 11 9.77 2.92 5.15
N PHE A 12 10.45 3.97 4.70
CA PHE A 12 9.86 5.00 3.86
C PHE A 12 10.76 5.19 2.64
N SER A 13 10.19 5.30 1.44
CA SER A 13 10.95 5.56 0.22
C SER A 13 11.46 7.00 0.18
N SER A 14 12.32 7.33 -0.78
CA SER A 14 12.78 8.72 -1.02
C SER A 14 11.63 9.65 -1.40
N ASP A 15 10.61 9.12 -2.07
CA ASP A 15 9.42 9.87 -2.50
C ASP A 15 8.39 9.99 -1.38
N GLY A 16 8.64 9.33 -0.25
CA GLY A 16 7.80 9.39 0.94
C GLY A 16 6.68 8.36 0.96
N ASN A 17 6.78 7.28 0.19
CA ASN A 17 5.86 6.14 0.28
C ASN A 17 6.11 5.38 1.59
N LEU A 18 5.06 4.79 2.15
CA LEU A 18 5.18 3.86 3.27
C LEU A 18 5.50 2.48 2.73
N VAL A 19 6.64 1.90 3.10
CA VAL A 19 7.06 0.58 2.61
C VAL A 19 6.79 -0.46 3.69
N SER A 20 6.02 -1.50 3.36
CA SER A 20 5.72 -2.60 4.27
C SER A 20 6.72 -3.76 4.19
N ASP A 21 6.58 -4.75 5.07
CA ASP A 21 7.25 -6.05 4.97
C ASP A 21 6.50 -7.09 4.12
N ILE A 22 5.39 -6.72 3.48
CA ILE A 22 4.59 -7.62 2.64
C ILE A 22 5.22 -7.68 1.24
N PRO A 23 5.82 -8.81 0.82
CA PRO A 23 6.45 -8.88 -0.49
C PRO A 23 5.41 -8.86 -1.61
N ASN A 24 5.70 -8.21 -2.74
CA ASN A 24 4.80 -8.19 -3.91
C ASN A 24 4.42 -9.60 -4.37
N SER A 25 5.36 -10.55 -4.27
CA SER A 25 5.15 -11.96 -4.62
C SER A 25 4.07 -12.64 -3.77
N SER A 26 3.87 -12.21 -2.51
CA SER A 26 2.82 -12.74 -1.64
C SER A 26 1.41 -12.33 -2.10
N LEU A 27 1.32 -11.24 -2.88
CA LEU A 27 0.08 -10.68 -3.42
C LEU A 27 -0.18 -11.10 -4.88
N ALA A 28 0.70 -11.91 -5.48
CA ALA A 28 0.56 -12.33 -6.89
C ALA A 28 -0.74 -13.09 -7.18
N GLY A 29 -1.30 -13.78 -6.17
CA GLY A 29 -2.57 -14.51 -6.26
C GLY A 29 -3.80 -13.74 -5.76
N ALA A 30 -3.61 -12.51 -5.25
CA ALA A 30 -4.72 -11.68 -4.82
C ALA A 30 -5.51 -11.15 -6.03
N PRO A 31 -6.84 -10.96 -5.92
CA PRO A 31 -7.60 -10.28 -6.96
C PRO A 31 -7.11 -8.84 -7.12
N ARG A 32 -7.54 -8.19 -8.20
CA ARG A 32 -7.20 -6.79 -8.51
C ARG A 32 -8.46 -5.92 -8.44
N GLY A 33 -8.26 -4.61 -8.37
CA GLY A 33 -9.36 -3.64 -8.35
C GLY A 33 -10.17 -3.69 -7.07
N GLU A 34 -11.48 -3.45 -7.18
CA GLU A 34 -12.37 -3.10 -6.06
C GLU A 34 -12.59 -4.19 -5.00
N ASN A 35 -12.14 -5.41 -5.25
CA ASN A 35 -12.30 -6.55 -4.35
C ASN A 35 -11.17 -6.68 -3.31
N VAL A 36 -10.22 -5.75 -3.28
CA VAL A 36 -9.11 -5.77 -2.32
C VAL A 36 -9.14 -4.50 -1.47
N LEU A 37 -9.17 -4.66 -0.15
CA LEU A 37 -9.06 -3.57 0.80
C LEU A 37 -7.67 -3.60 1.45
N ILE A 38 -7.03 -2.44 1.53
CA ILE A 38 -5.78 -2.24 2.23
C ILE A 38 -6.04 -1.23 3.34
N ALA A 39 -5.78 -1.64 4.59
CA ALA A 39 -5.97 -0.81 5.77
C ALA A 39 -4.64 -0.66 6.51
N CYS A 40 -4.28 0.57 6.86
CA CYS A 40 -3.09 0.91 7.63
C CYS A 40 -3.44 2.03 8.61
N ASP A 41 -3.48 1.70 9.90
CA ASP A 41 -4.02 2.57 10.95
C ASP A 41 -5.47 3.01 10.67
N GLU A 42 -5.77 4.32 10.64
CA GLU A 42 -7.08 4.88 10.28
C GLU A 42 -7.27 5.08 8.76
N HIS A 43 -6.26 4.76 7.95
CA HIS A 43 -6.27 4.99 6.51
C HIS A 43 -6.61 3.72 5.74
N GLU A 44 -7.50 3.85 4.76
CA GLU A 44 -7.91 2.75 3.90
C GLU A 44 -7.86 3.15 2.43
N THR A 45 -7.49 2.18 1.59
CA THR A 45 -7.59 2.30 0.13
C THR A 45 -7.99 0.97 -0.48
N ILE A 46 -8.47 1.02 -1.72
CA ILE A 46 -9.04 -0.11 -2.43
C ILE A 46 -8.21 -0.40 -3.68
N GLY A 47 -7.91 -1.67 -3.88
CA GLY A 47 -7.18 -2.17 -5.04
C GLY A 47 -5.67 -2.14 -4.88
N LEU A 48 -5.02 -3.04 -5.61
CA LEU A 48 -3.58 -3.11 -5.75
C LEU A 48 -3.20 -2.58 -7.13
N PHE A 49 -2.31 -1.59 -7.15
CA PHE A 49 -1.86 -0.91 -8.36
C PHE A 49 -0.41 -1.26 -8.69
N GLU A 50 -0.08 -1.17 -9.97
CA GLU A 50 1.30 -1.25 -10.46
C GLU A 50 1.83 0.18 -10.69
N PRO A 51 3.16 0.38 -10.78
CA PRO A 51 3.74 1.64 -11.21
C PRO A 51 3.11 2.14 -12.52
N GLY A 52 2.83 3.44 -12.62
CA GLY A 52 2.15 4.02 -13.79
C GLY A 52 0.62 3.91 -13.79
N HIS A 53 -0.01 3.72 -12.62
CA HIS A 53 -1.45 3.51 -12.38
C HIS A 53 -2.43 4.58 -12.95
N GLY A 54 -1.95 5.74 -13.41
CA GLY A 54 -2.78 6.79 -14.03
C GLY A 54 -3.89 7.37 -13.15
N GLN A 55 -3.74 7.27 -11.82
CA GLN A 55 -4.73 7.76 -10.88
C GLN A 55 -4.55 9.27 -10.66
N PRO A 56 -5.61 9.99 -10.27
CA PRO A 56 -5.54 11.43 -10.03
C PRO A 56 -4.59 11.80 -8.89
N ASP A 57 -4.06 13.02 -8.93
CA ASP A 57 -3.31 13.62 -7.83
C ASP A 57 -4.09 13.55 -6.50
N MET A 58 -3.37 13.49 -5.38
CA MET A 58 -3.92 13.39 -4.02
C MET A 58 -4.74 12.11 -3.75
N THR A 59 -4.60 11.08 -4.56
CA THR A 59 -5.22 9.77 -4.32
C THR A 59 -4.29 8.87 -3.49
N LEU A 60 -4.81 8.27 -2.41
CA LEU A 60 -4.10 7.24 -1.65
C LEU A 60 -4.22 5.89 -2.36
N LEU A 61 -3.09 5.22 -2.61
CA LEU A 61 -3.03 3.95 -3.32
C LEU A 61 -2.17 2.93 -2.59
N ALA A 62 -2.51 1.66 -2.76
CA ALA A 62 -1.64 0.55 -2.45
C ALA A 62 -0.93 0.08 -3.72
N LEU A 63 0.39 0.28 -3.76
CA LEU A 63 1.24 0.06 -4.92
C LEU A 63 2.10 -1.19 -4.71
N LEU A 64 2.16 -2.06 -5.71
CA LEU A 64 3.21 -3.08 -5.82
C LEU A 64 4.49 -2.38 -6.31
N GLY A 65 5.16 -1.70 -5.38
CA GLY A 65 6.22 -0.75 -5.70
C GLY A 65 7.53 -1.41 -6.12
N GLU A 66 8.45 -0.58 -6.62
CA GLU A 66 9.78 -1.00 -7.07
C GLU A 66 10.69 -1.46 -5.92
N SER A 67 10.32 -1.19 -4.67
CA SER A 67 11.00 -1.77 -3.50
C SER A 67 10.88 -3.29 -3.42
N GLY A 68 9.95 -3.90 -4.18
CA GLY A 68 9.62 -5.32 -4.10
C GLY A 68 8.62 -5.67 -2.99
N PHE A 69 8.14 -4.66 -2.26
CA PHE A 69 7.15 -4.79 -1.20
C PHE A 69 5.92 -3.92 -1.49
N LEU A 70 4.82 -4.22 -0.81
CA LEU A 70 3.62 -3.39 -0.85
C LEU A 70 3.92 -2.02 -0.25
N GLU A 71 3.59 -0.98 -0.99
CA GLU A 71 3.77 0.41 -0.61
C GLU A 71 2.42 1.14 -0.51
N LEU A 72 2.30 2.08 0.42
CA LEU A 72 1.24 3.08 0.40
C LEU A 72 1.80 4.41 -0.12
N THR A 73 1.17 4.94 -1.16
CA THR A 73 1.58 6.16 -1.86
C THR A 73 0.42 7.14 -1.96
N ILE A 74 0.73 8.44 -1.97
CA ILE A 74 -0.20 9.48 -2.40
C ILE A 74 0.30 10.00 -3.74
N VAL A 75 -0.58 10.05 -4.74
CA VAL A 75 -0.19 10.54 -6.07
C VAL A 75 0.25 12.00 -5.98
N SER A 76 1.47 12.27 -6.44
CA SER A 76 2.08 13.60 -6.46
C SER A 76 2.35 14.22 -5.07
N ASP A 77 2.32 13.44 -3.99
CA ASP A 77 2.63 13.92 -2.63
C ASP A 77 3.24 12.81 -1.74
N SER A 78 3.75 13.17 -0.57
CA SER A 78 4.38 12.26 0.38
C SER A 78 3.34 11.62 1.32
N ALA A 79 3.11 10.32 1.15
CA ALA A 79 2.25 9.54 2.05
C ALA A 79 2.73 9.60 3.52
N LYS A 80 4.05 9.58 3.75
CA LYS A 80 4.65 9.73 5.08
C LYS A 80 4.26 11.04 5.76
N ILE A 81 4.31 12.15 5.04
CA ILE A 81 4.01 13.47 5.60
C ILE A 81 2.50 13.61 5.82
N MET A 82 1.71 13.17 4.85
CA MET A 82 0.25 13.33 4.84
C MET A 82 -0.48 12.41 5.82
N LEU A 83 -0.05 11.15 5.94
CA LEU A 83 -0.77 10.14 6.73
C LEU A 83 -0.31 10.08 8.19
N GLY A 84 0.86 10.63 8.52
CA GLY A 84 1.41 10.60 9.88
C GLY A 84 1.80 9.21 10.39
N VAL A 85 1.87 8.21 9.49
CA VAL A 85 2.14 6.81 9.84
C VAL A 85 3.61 6.61 10.20
N SER A 86 3.85 5.84 11.28
CA SER A 86 5.17 5.50 11.79
C SER A 86 5.62 4.10 11.38
N ARG A 87 6.92 3.84 11.51
CA ARG A 87 7.43 2.46 11.40
C ARG A 87 6.84 1.59 12.52
N GLY A 88 6.54 0.34 12.22
CA GLY A 88 5.86 -0.59 13.10
C GLY A 88 4.33 -0.50 13.06
N THR A 89 3.76 0.48 12.37
CA THR A 89 2.31 0.56 12.17
C THR A 89 1.82 -0.67 11.40
N PRO A 90 0.79 -1.38 11.89
CA PRO A 90 0.21 -2.53 11.21
C PRO A 90 -0.44 -2.15 9.88
N ILE A 91 -0.29 -3.01 8.88
CA ILE A 91 -1.00 -2.94 7.60
C ILE A 91 -1.65 -4.29 7.30
N VAL A 92 -2.86 -4.26 6.75
CA VAL A 92 -3.64 -5.46 6.45
C VAL A 92 -4.20 -5.36 5.03
N VAL A 93 -4.03 -6.42 4.25
CA VAL A 93 -4.65 -6.60 2.93
C VAL A 93 -5.71 -7.70 3.04
N LYS A 94 -6.93 -7.44 2.57
CA LYS A 94 -8.06 -8.39 2.60
C LYS A 94 -8.78 -8.46 1.26
N TRP A 95 -9.24 -9.64 0.87
CA TRP A 95 -10.08 -9.90 -0.30
C TRP A 95 -10.93 -11.15 -0.13
#